data_AF-A0A0Q3QM60-F1
#
_entry.id   AF-A0A0Q3QM60-F1
#
_cell.length_a   1.000
_cell.length_b   1.000
_cell.length_c   1.000
_cell.angle_alpha   90.00
_cell.angle_beta   90.00
_cell.angle_gamma   90.00
#
_symmetry.space_group_name_H-M   'P 1'
#
loop_
_entity.id
_entity.type
_entity.pdbx_description
1 polymer ?
#
loop_
_entity_poly.entity_id
_entity_poly.type
_entity_poly.pdbx_seq_one_letter_code
_entity_poly.pdbx_strand_id
1 'polypeptide(L)'
;MGLIILAVIVGTAAAVLLAIEIHADSFGEWFVSAMLGFMIGLLTLLLGILPSFVYDTSPATPSKQEIHAIKDNNEVHGNFALGFGSVDEEQYYYYVIEDVEGFKSIEKTKVSKSKIKEDANDQPYILTYKHRFNSAFARFMYGEYSGSYSYEIHVPKNTITTEFNIDLE
;
A
#
# COMPACT_ATOMS: atom_id res chain seq x y z
N MET A 1 -0.67 14.62 5.85
CA MET A 1 -0.43 15.53 7.00
C MET A 1 -1.03 16.90 6.73
N GLY A 2 -0.77 17.51 5.57
CA GLY A 2 -1.29 18.82 5.19
C GLY A 2 -2.82 18.92 5.20
N LEU A 3 -3.55 17.88 4.82
CA LEU A 3 -5.02 17.91 4.83
C LEU A 3 -5.59 18.05 6.26
N ILE A 4 -4.96 17.41 7.25
CA ILE A 4 -5.35 17.53 8.67
C ILE A 4 -5.09 18.95 9.16
N ILE A 5 -3.93 19.51 8.84
CA ILE A 5 -3.59 20.89 9.18
C ILE A 5 -4.61 21.87 8.57
N LEU A 6 -4.95 21.68 7.29
CA LEU A 6 -5.96 22.49 6.61
C LEU A 6 -7.32 22.40 7.33
N ALA A 7 -7.79 21.20 7.66
CA ALA A 7 -9.05 21.02 8.35
C ALA A 7 -9.09 21.66 9.74
N VAL A 8 -8.00 21.59 10.50
CA VAL A 8 -7.88 22.27 11.79
C VAL A 8 -7.95 23.78 11.62
N ILE A 9 -7.18 24.35 10.68
CA ILE A 9 -7.18 25.80 10.41
C ILE A 9 -8.58 26.26 10.00
N VAL A 10 -9.21 25.57 9.06
CA VAL A 10 -10.56 25.91 8.57
C VAL A 10 -11.58 25.80 9.70
N GLY A 11 -11.54 24.72 10.48
CA GLY A 11 -12.47 24.52 11.59
C GLY A 11 -12.31 25.57 12.70
N THR A 12 -11.08 25.91 13.07
CA THR A 12 -10.80 26.97 14.05
C THR A 12 -11.21 28.35 13.54
N ALA A 13 -10.88 28.67 12.28
CA ALA A 13 -11.30 29.94 11.67
C ALA A 13 -12.83 30.06 11.61
N ALA A 14 -13.52 28.99 11.21
CA ALA A 14 -14.98 28.95 11.19
C ALA A 14 -15.58 29.11 12.59
N ALA A 15 -15.02 28.45 13.61
CA ALA A 15 -15.47 28.61 15.00
C ALA A 15 -15.36 30.07 15.48
N VAL A 16 -14.23 30.73 15.19
CA VAL A 16 -14.01 32.13 15.59
C VAL A 16 -14.95 33.07 14.83
N LEU A 17 -15.10 32.89 13.52
CA LEU A 17 -16.00 33.72 12.71
C LEU A 17 -17.46 33.57 13.15
N LEU A 18 -17.91 32.34 13.43
CA LEU A 18 -19.26 32.09 13.94
C LEU A 18 -19.48 32.73 15.31
N ALA A 19 -18.49 32.63 16.22
CA ALA A 19 -18.56 33.26 17.53
C ALA A 19 -18.65 34.79 17.44
N ILE A 20 -17.91 35.41 16.51
CA ILE A 20 -18.00 36.85 16.25
C ILE A 20 -19.38 37.22 15.67
N GLU A 21 -19.88 36.45 14.71
CA GLU A 21 -21.16 36.73 14.05
C GLU A 21 -22.33 36.68 15.03
N ILE A 22 -22.37 35.67 15.91
CA ILE A 22 -23.40 35.57 16.95
C ILE A 22 -23.15 36.49 18.15
N HIS A 23 -22.07 37.28 18.13
CA HIS A 23 -21.64 38.15 19.23
C HIS A 23 -21.52 37.39 20.56
N ALA A 24 -20.91 36.20 20.51
CA ALA A 24 -20.82 35.27 21.64
C ALA A 24 -20.21 35.94 22.89
N ASP A 25 -21.01 36.10 23.93
CA ASP A 25 -20.60 36.72 25.20
C ASP A 25 -20.56 35.70 26.34
N SER A 26 -21.24 34.57 26.17
CA SER A 26 -21.32 33.49 27.14
C SER A 26 -20.46 32.29 26.76
N PHE A 27 -20.02 31.54 27.77
CA PHE A 27 -19.28 30.29 27.54
C PHE A 27 -20.06 29.30 26.67
N GLY A 28 -21.39 29.24 26.82
CA GLY A 28 -22.25 28.33 26.05
C GLY A 28 -22.20 28.61 24.54
N GLU A 29 -22.24 29.89 24.15
CA GLU A 29 -22.19 30.29 22.73
C GLU A 29 -20.82 30.06 22.10
N TRP A 30 -19.75 30.31 22.86
CA TRP A 30 -18.40 29.93 22.46
C TRP A 30 -18.28 28.42 22.24
N PHE A 31 -18.87 27.63 23.14
CA PHE A 31 -18.89 26.18 23.02
C PHE A 31 -19.67 25.70 21.79
N VAL A 32 -20.86 26.26 21.52
CA VAL A 32 -21.64 25.93 20.31
C VAL A 32 -20.87 26.31 19.04
N SER A 33 -20.25 27.48 19.00
CA SER A 33 -19.44 27.94 17.86
C SER A 33 -18.25 27.01 17.61
N ALA A 34 -17.59 26.56 18.67
CA ALA A 34 -16.51 25.58 18.58
C ALA A 34 -16.99 24.22 18.03
N MET A 35 -18.16 23.73 18.47
CA MET A 35 -18.73 22.49 17.93
C MET A 35 -19.05 22.60 16.44
N LEU A 36 -19.66 23.72 16.01
CA LEU A 36 -19.97 23.96 14.59
C LEU A 36 -18.70 24.09 13.75
N GLY A 37 -17.70 24.82 14.22
CA GLY A 37 -16.40 24.91 13.55
C GLY A 37 -15.71 23.55 13.43
N PHE A 38 -15.79 22.71 14.46
CA PHE A 38 -15.29 21.33 14.40
C PHE A 38 -16.00 20.51 13.32
N MET A 39 -17.33 20.60 13.21
CA MET A 39 -18.10 19.92 12.15
C MET A 39 -17.69 20.39 10.75
N ILE A 40 -17.42 21.70 10.57
CA ILE A 40 -16.91 22.25 9.30
C ILE A 40 -15.49 21.72 8.99
N GLY A 41 -14.63 21.62 10.01
CA GLY A 41 -13.32 20.99 9.88
C GLY A 41 -13.41 19.52 9.44
N LEU A 42 -14.31 18.74 10.04
CA LEU A 42 -14.58 17.36 9.64
C LEU A 42 -15.07 17.26 8.18
N LEU A 43 -15.99 18.14 7.79
CA LEU A 43 -16.47 18.20 6.40
C LEU A 43 -15.33 18.51 5.42
N THR A 44 -14.42 19.40 5.80
CA THR A 44 -13.22 19.73 5.01
C THR A 44 -12.32 18.52 4.80
N LEU A 45 -12.16 17.66 5.82
CA LEU A 45 -11.44 16.38 5.66
C LEU A 45 -12.13 15.47 4.65
N LEU A 46 -13.43 15.26 4.79
CA LEU A 46 -14.20 14.35 3.94
C LEU A 46 -14.12 14.76 2.46
N LEU A 47 -14.33 16.05 2.19
CA LEU A 47 -14.27 16.59 0.84
C LEU A 47 -12.83 16.66 0.30
N GLY A 48 -11.87 17.00 1.16
CA GLY A 48 -10.47 17.16 0.78
C GLY A 48 -9.76 15.87 0.43
N ILE A 49 -10.33 14.70 0.75
CA ILE A 49 -9.82 13.38 0.31
C ILE A 49 -10.11 13.14 -1.18
N LEU A 50 -11.20 13.66 -1.74
CA LEU A 50 -11.63 13.35 -3.11
C LEU A 50 -10.56 13.63 -4.18
N PRO A 51 -9.82 14.76 -4.15
CA PRO A 51 -8.79 15.02 -5.14
C PRO A 51 -7.62 14.02 -5.09
N SER A 52 -7.41 13.31 -3.96
CA SER A 52 -6.34 12.30 -3.84
C SER A 52 -6.42 11.19 -4.88
N PHE A 53 -7.63 10.87 -5.35
CA PHE A 53 -7.88 9.83 -6.35
C PHE A 53 -7.51 10.26 -7.78
N VAL A 54 -7.30 11.56 -8.02
CA VAL A 54 -7.00 12.12 -9.35
C VAL A 54 -5.52 12.44 -9.50
N TYR A 55 -4.75 12.48 -8.41
CA TYR A 55 -3.33 12.79 -8.48
C TYR A 55 -2.53 11.65 -9.12
N ASP A 56 -1.65 12.03 -10.06
CA ASP A 56 -0.74 11.10 -10.68
C ASP A 56 0.21 10.45 -9.66
N THR A 57 0.31 9.14 -9.77
CA THR A 57 1.28 8.33 -9.04
C THR A 57 2.25 7.67 -9.99
N SER A 58 3.48 7.48 -9.53
CA SER A 58 4.43 6.65 -10.25
C SER A 58 5.02 5.60 -9.33
N PRO A 59 5.40 4.43 -9.87
CA PRO A 59 6.17 3.46 -9.10
C PRO A 59 7.44 4.14 -8.59
N ALA A 60 7.63 4.14 -7.28
CA ALA A 60 8.92 4.48 -6.69
C ALA A 60 9.97 3.42 -7.09
N THR A 61 11.24 3.71 -6.82
CA THR A 61 12.33 2.75 -6.98
C THR A 61 11.92 1.42 -6.33
N PRO A 62 11.94 0.29 -7.07
CA PRO A 62 11.45 -0.97 -6.55
C PRO A 62 12.33 -1.45 -5.39
N SER A 63 11.69 -1.98 -4.36
CA SER A 63 12.39 -2.73 -3.32
C SER A 63 12.66 -4.13 -3.85
N LYS A 64 13.93 -4.51 -3.94
CA LYS A 64 14.36 -5.86 -4.33
C LYS A 64 14.53 -6.72 -3.07
N GLN A 65 13.89 -7.88 -3.05
CA GLN A 65 14.07 -8.88 -2.00
C GLN A 65 14.34 -10.24 -2.64
N GLU A 66 15.32 -10.97 -2.11
CA GLU A 66 15.63 -12.31 -2.60
C GLU A 66 14.60 -13.31 -2.09
N ILE A 67 14.22 -14.25 -2.97
CA ILE A 67 13.32 -15.34 -2.60
C ILE A 67 14.17 -16.53 -2.18
N HIS A 68 13.94 -17.03 -0.97
CA HIS A 68 14.67 -18.17 -0.45
C HIS A 68 13.89 -19.46 -0.62
N ALA A 69 14.62 -20.56 -0.80
CA ALA A 69 14.04 -21.89 -0.75
C ALA A 69 13.80 -22.31 0.71
N ILE A 70 12.71 -23.04 0.96
CA ILE A 70 12.61 -23.88 2.15
C ILE A 70 13.46 -25.11 1.86
N LYS A 71 14.60 -25.24 2.56
CA LYS A 71 15.44 -26.43 2.47
C LYS A 71 14.78 -27.55 3.27
N ASP A 72 14.14 -28.49 2.59
CA ASP A 72 13.83 -29.78 3.21
C ASP A 72 15.14 -30.58 3.33
N ASN A 73 15.34 -31.30 4.43
CA ASN A 73 16.60 -31.98 4.77
C ASN A 73 16.90 -33.24 3.93
N ASN A 74 16.10 -33.50 2.91
CA ASN A 74 16.40 -34.52 1.92
C ASN A 74 17.37 -33.93 0.89
N GLU A 75 18.29 -34.73 0.35
CA GLU A 75 19.33 -34.38 -0.64
C GLU A 75 18.75 -33.93 -2.01
N VAL A 76 17.60 -33.28 -2.02
CA VAL A 76 16.99 -32.65 -3.19
C VAL A 76 17.64 -31.29 -3.36
N HIS A 77 18.58 -31.22 -4.31
CA HIS A 77 19.05 -29.97 -4.88
C HIS A 77 17.89 -29.29 -5.62
N GLY A 78 17.02 -28.61 -4.87
CA GLY A 78 15.85 -27.89 -5.36
C GLY A 78 16.09 -26.39 -5.36
N ASN A 79 15.97 -25.81 -6.55
CA ASN A 79 15.76 -24.37 -6.77
C ASN A 79 14.53 -23.92 -5.96
N PHE A 80 14.53 -22.68 -5.48
CA PHE A 80 13.46 -22.02 -4.70
C PHE A 80 12.01 -22.49 -4.97
N ALA A 81 11.16 -22.38 -3.94
CA ALA A 81 9.75 -22.72 -4.04
C ALA A 81 8.88 -21.46 -4.12
N LEU A 82 8.08 -21.35 -5.18
CA LEU A 82 6.98 -20.40 -5.29
C LEU A 82 5.66 -21.16 -5.16
N GLY A 83 5.00 -21.02 -4.02
CA GLY A 83 3.70 -21.64 -3.79
C GLY A 83 2.60 -20.88 -4.54
N PHE A 84 1.56 -21.61 -4.97
CA PHE A 84 0.34 -21.04 -5.52
C PHE A 84 -0.85 -21.60 -4.74
N GLY A 85 -1.80 -20.75 -4.39
CA GLY A 85 -3.03 -21.18 -3.73
C GLY A 85 -4.07 -20.09 -3.68
N SER A 86 -5.31 -20.46 -3.36
CA SER A 86 -6.42 -19.52 -3.23
C SER A 86 -6.91 -19.43 -1.79
N VAL A 87 -7.24 -18.21 -1.35
CA VAL A 87 -7.94 -17.94 -0.09
C VAL A 87 -9.12 -17.05 -0.43
N ASP A 88 -10.33 -17.46 -0.04
CA ASP A 88 -11.57 -16.72 -0.31
C ASP A 88 -11.72 -16.30 -1.78
N GLU A 89 -11.56 -17.26 -2.69
CA GLU A 89 -11.61 -17.09 -4.17
C GLU A 89 -10.49 -16.21 -4.77
N GLU A 90 -9.64 -15.57 -3.95
CA GLU A 90 -8.49 -14.82 -4.42
C GLU A 90 -7.24 -15.69 -4.50
N GLN A 91 -6.54 -15.62 -5.63
CA GLN A 91 -5.30 -16.37 -5.86
C GLN A 91 -4.07 -15.61 -5.39
N TYR A 92 -3.15 -16.34 -4.75
CA TYR A 92 -1.91 -15.82 -4.18
C TYR A 92 -0.69 -16.63 -4.60
N TYR A 93 0.43 -15.93 -4.74
CA TYR A 93 1.76 -16.53 -4.71
C TYR A 93 2.34 -16.44 -3.30
N TYR A 94 2.92 -17.53 -2.82
CA TYR A 94 3.56 -17.65 -1.51
C TYR A 94 5.07 -17.86 -1.69
N TYR A 95 5.87 -17.12 -0.94
CA TYR A 95 7.33 -17.18 -1.05
C TYR A 95 7.99 -16.86 0.30
N VAL A 96 9.24 -17.29 0.47
CA VAL A 96 10.03 -16.99 1.66
C VAL A 96 10.97 -15.84 1.36
N ILE A 97 11.00 -14.86 2.25
CA ILE A 97 12.02 -13.79 2.26
C ILE A 97 12.80 -13.84 3.57
N GLU A 98 14.00 -13.27 3.55
CA GLU A 98 14.80 -13.00 4.74
C GLU A 98 14.83 -11.48 4.97
N ASP A 99 14.59 -11.06 6.20
CA ASP A 99 14.68 -9.64 6.58
C ASP A 99 16.13 -9.22 6.87
N VAL A 100 16.32 -7.93 7.19
CA VAL A 100 17.65 -7.36 7.46
C VAL A 100 18.29 -7.94 8.73
N GLU A 101 17.48 -8.49 9.63
CA GLU A 101 17.92 -9.11 10.89
C GLU A 101 18.16 -10.62 10.74
N GLY A 102 17.93 -11.18 9.55
CA GLY A 102 18.14 -12.59 9.23
C GLY A 102 16.94 -13.50 9.55
N PHE A 103 15.79 -12.93 9.92
CA PHE A 103 14.58 -13.73 10.13
C PHE A 103 13.92 -14.06 8.81
N LYS A 104 13.45 -15.31 8.70
CA LYS A 104 12.73 -15.80 7.53
C LYS A 104 11.24 -15.73 7.76
N SER A 105 10.51 -15.05 6.87
CA SER A 105 9.06 -15.00 6.88
C SER A 105 8.48 -15.57 5.59
N ILE A 106 7.28 -16.15 5.70
CA ILE A 106 6.48 -16.52 4.53
C ILE A 106 5.58 -15.33 4.21
N GLU A 107 5.77 -14.76 3.03
CA GLU A 107 4.97 -13.67 2.51
C GLU A 107 4.06 -14.16 1.40
N LYS A 108 3.02 -13.37 1.11
CA LYS A 108 2.10 -13.64 0.00
C LYS A 108 1.79 -12.39 -0.82
N THR A 109 1.61 -12.58 -2.11
CA THR A 109 1.15 -11.53 -3.03
C THR A 109 -0.02 -12.00 -3.88
N LYS A 110 -0.94 -11.10 -4.22
CA LYS A 110 -2.08 -11.41 -5.09
C LYS A 110 -1.59 -11.65 -6.52
N VAL A 111 -2.06 -12.72 -7.15
CA VAL A 111 -1.72 -13.06 -8.54
C VAL A 111 -2.15 -11.94 -9.49
N SER A 112 -3.34 -11.36 -9.29
CA SER A 112 -3.85 -10.25 -10.11
C SER A 112 -3.01 -8.96 -10.06
N LYS A 113 -2.13 -8.81 -9.08
CA LYS A 113 -1.21 -7.67 -8.92
C LYS A 113 0.25 -8.03 -9.20
N SER A 114 0.49 -9.26 -9.64
CA SER A 114 1.83 -9.82 -9.81
C SER A 114 2.08 -10.18 -11.27
N LYS A 115 3.33 -10.03 -11.69
CA LYS A 115 3.83 -10.54 -12.97
C LYS A 115 5.03 -11.42 -12.69
N ILE A 116 5.15 -12.53 -13.41
CA ILE A 116 6.30 -13.42 -13.30
C ILE A 116 7.09 -13.32 -14.60
N LYS A 117 8.42 -13.19 -14.48
CA LYS A 117 9.36 -13.21 -15.59
C LYS A 117 10.44 -14.24 -15.34
N GLU A 118 10.68 -15.08 -16.34
CA GLU A 118 11.87 -15.92 -16.38
C GLU A 118 13.07 -15.10 -16.82
N ASP A 119 14.16 -15.17 -16.05
CA ASP A 119 15.39 -14.43 -16.27
C ASP A 119 16.60 -15.37 -16.18
N ALA A 120 17.75 -14.92 -16.69
CA ALA A 120 18.99 -15.68 -16.67
C ALA A 120 19.66 -15.75 -15.28
N ASN A 121 19.01 -15.22 -14.24
CA ASN A 121 19.55 -15.19 -12.89
C ASN A 121 19.16 -16.47 -12.13
N ASP A 122 20.14 -17.14 -11.54
CA ASP A 122 19.91 -18.37 -10.76
C ASP A 122 19.24 -18.07 -9.41
N GLN A 123 19.48 -16.87 -8.85
CA GLN A 123 18.84 -16.43 -7.61
C GLN A 123 17.52 -15.70 -7.90
N PRO A 124 16.36 -16.26 -7.55
CA PRO A 124 15.06 -15.61 -7.70
C PRO A 124 14.93 -14.41 -6.77
N TYR A 125 14.14 -13.43 -7.18
CA TYR A 125 13.86 -12.23 -6.39
C TYR A 125 12.50 -11.63 -6.76
N ILE A 126 11.98 -10.80 -5.87
CA ILE A 126 10.77 -10.01 -6.07
C ILE A 126 11.09 -8.52 -6.06
N LEU A 127 10.52 -7.78 -7.00
CA LEU A 127 10.50 -6.33 -7.03
C LEU A 127 9.12 -5.86 -6.57
N THR A 128 9.10 -5.11 -5.47
CA THR A 128 7.88 -4.48 -4.96
C THR A 128 7.88 -3.00 -5.31
N TYR A 129 6.89 -2.58 -6.10
CA TYR A 129 6.72 -1.20 -6.50
C TYR A 129 5.73 -0.51 -5.55
N LYS A 130 6.26 0.32 -4.64
CA LYS A 130 5.43 1.24 -3.86
C LYS A 130 5.12 2.44 -4.73
N HIS A 131 3.86 2.66 -5.04
CA HIS A 131 3.46 3.88 -5.74
C HIS A 131 3.66 5.09 -4.82
N ARG A 132 4.05 6.22 -5.39
CA ARG A 132 4.15 7.51 -4.68
C ARG A 132 3.47 8.60 -5.49
N PHE A 133 2.87 9.56 -4.82
CA PHE A 133 2.41 10.79 -5.47
C PHE A 133 3.61 11.53 -6.07
N ASN A 134 3.52 11.90 -7.36
CA ASN A 134 4.60 12.61 -8.03
C ASN A 134 4.77 14.02 -7.49
N SER A 135 3.64 14.71 -7.28
CA SER A 135 3.61 16.08 -6.76
C SER A 135 4.09 16.14 -5.31
N ALA A 136 5.00 17.07 -5.02
CA ALA A 136 5.40 17.38 -3.64
C ALA A 136 4.23 17.91 -2.81
N PHE A 137 3.33 18.68 -3.44
CA PHE A 137 2.12 19.18 -2.79
C PHE A 137 1.18 18.04 -2.40
N ALA A 138 0.95 17.08 -3.32
CA ALA A 138 0.10 15.92 -3.03
C ALA A 138 0.69 15.06 -1.89
N ARG A 139 2.02 14.84 -1.90
CA ARG A 139 2.72 14.16 -0.79
C ARG A 139 2.56 14.88 0.55
N PHE A 140 2.64 16.21 0.56
CA PHE A 140 2.42 16.98 1.77
C PHE A 140 0.98 16.83 2.28
N MET A 141 0.00 17.01 1.40
CA MET A 141 -1.42 16.97 1.73
C MET A 141 -1.84 15.59 2.23
N TYR A 142 -1.54 14.53 1.46
CA TYR A 142 -2.06 13.18 1.64
C TYR A 142 -1.09 12.21 2.31
N GLY A 143 0.21 12.53 2.36
CA GLY A 143 1.24 11.63 2.89
C GLY A 143 1.80 10.67 1.85
N GLU A 144 2.35 9.55 2.33
CA GLU A 144 2.73 8.45 1.46
C GLU A 144 1.50 7.80 0.83
N TYR A 145 1.61 7.43 -0.44
CA TYR A 145 0.51 6.79 -1.13
C TYR A 145 0.34 5.36 -0.60
N SER A 146 -0.80 5.09 0.03
CA SER A 146 -1.14 3.77 0.59
C SER A 146 -1.90 2.87 -0.40
N GLY A 147 -1.91 3.22 -1.69
CA GLY A 147 -2.67 2.45 -2.68
C GLY A 147 -1.98 1.15 -3.10
N SER A 148 -2.42 0.56 -4.21
CA SER A 148 -2.01 -0.78 -4.61
C SER A 148 -0.51 -0.91 -4.90
N TYR A 149 0.13 -1.90 -4.29
CA TYR A 149 1.43 -2.41 -4.71
C TYR A 149 1.28 -3.24 -5.99
N SER A 150 2.27 -3.14 -6.88
CA SER A 150 2.49 -4.11 -7.95
C SER A 150 3.78 -4.88 -7.71
N TYR A 151 3.79 -6.14 -8.13
CA TYR A 151 4.87 -7.07 -7.86
C TYR A 151 5.41 -7.66 -9.16
N GLU A 152 6.73 -7.72 -9.30
CA GLU A 152 7.40 -8.44 -10.38
C GLU A 152 8.30 -9.51 -9.76
N ILE A 153 7.99 -10.77 -10.05
CA ILE A 153 8.71 -11.93 -9.55
C ILE A 153 9.64 -12.41 -10.66
N HIS A 154 10.93 -12.41 -10.41
CA HIS A 154 11.94 -12.92 -11.33
C HIS A 154 12.37 -14.30 -10.88
N VAL A 155 12.24 -15.26 -11.78
CA VAL A 155 12.59 -16.66 -11.56
C VAL A 155 13.64 -17.11 -12.57
N PRO A 156 14.45 -18.13 -12.27
CA PRO A 156 15.35 -18.76 -13.24
C PRO A 156 14.59 -19.27 -14.46
N LYS A 157 15.29 -19.38 -15.59
CA LYS A 157 14.72 -19.96 -16.83
C LYS A 157 14.23 -21.38 -16.62
N ASN A 158 13.19 -21.75 -17.37
CA ASN A 158 12.55 -23.07 -17.36
C ASN A 158 11.92 -23.41 -16.00
N THR A 159 11.53 -22.41 -15.22
CA THR A 159 10.78 -22.61 -13.97
C THR A 159 9.27 -22.62 -14.23
N ILE A 160 8.80 -21.88 -15.24
CA ILE A 160 7.39 -21.81 -15.59
C ILE A 160 7.10 -22.89 -16.63
N THR A 161 6.29 -23.88 -16.27
CA THR A 161 5.68 -24.77 -17.25
C THR A 161 4.35 -24.22 -17.72
N THR A 162 4.14 -24.19 -19.03
CA THR A 162 2.82 -23.96 -19.64
C THR A 162 2.19 -25.25 -20.14
N GLU A 163 2.86 -26.39 -19.91
CA GLU A 163 2.40 -27.71 -20.33
C GLU A 163 1.45 -28.25 -19.26
N PHE A 164 0.15 -28.08 -19.49
CA PHE A 164 -0.88 -28.74 -18.70
C PHE A 164 -1.02 -30.19 -19.18
N ASN A 165 -0.25 -31.10 -18.59
CA ASN A 165 -0.52 -32.52 -18.72
C ASN A 165 -1.52 -32.90 -17.62
N ILE A 166 -2.81 -32.85 -17.95
CA ILE A 166 -3.87 -33.32 -17.06
C ILE A 166 -3.87 -34.85 -17.15
N ASP A 167 -3.23 -35.52 -16.20
CA ASP A 167 -3.44 -36.95 -16.00
C ASP A 167 -4.86 -37.13 -15.44
N LEU A 168 -5.75 -37.59 -16.31
CA LEU A 168 -7.07 -38.08 -15.94
C LEU A 168 -6.91 -39.51 -15.42
N GLU A 169 -6.70 -39.66 -14.11
CA GLU A 169 -6.97 -40.93 -13.40
C GLU A 169 -8.46 -41.07 -13.05
#